data_AF-A0A7S2V481-F1
#
_entry.id   AF-A0A7S2V481-F1
#
_cell.length_a   1.000
_cell.length_b   1.000
_cell.length_c   1.000
_cell.angle_alpha   90.00
_cell.angle_beta   90.00
_cell.angle_gamma   90.00
#
_symmetry.space_group_name_H-M   'P 1'
#
loop_
_entity.id
_entity.type
_entity.pdbx_description
1 polymer ?
#
loop_
_entity_poly.entity_id
_entity_poly.type
_entity_poly.pdbx_seq_one_letter_code
_entity_poly.pdbx_strand_id
1 'polypeptide(L)'
;MASLLSSPAAVIAILLGLHASKIAQGFSPNAAHHILHSNQYNIKSGAIQPHTIAGLFGRKMPDPDPSTNVVFEMDGSKSRSDDDWYNTLRPVEYKVLRMKGTEPAGQTVANGGFDDHTEKGTYICAGCSTPLYTSEHKFDCGCGWPGFWTNIKGAVYEKLDKDGFRCEIMCSACGSHLGHVFRGEGFNNPPPNERHCVNSVSIAFLPEGEEDESKVQRCTYNGQVYGA
;
A
#
# COMPACT_ATOMS: atom_id res chain seq x y z
N MET A 1 -45.15 9.44 -40.53
CA MET A 1 -44.33 10.65 -40.69
C MET A 1 -43.52 10.84 -39.40
N ALA A 2 -42.21 10.59 -39.50
CA ALA A 2 -41.09 10.86 -38.59
C ALA A 2 -41.16 10.51 -37.08
N SER A 3 -40.37 9.50 -36.72
CA SER A 3 -39.90 9.10 -35.39
C SER A 3 -39.14 10.23 -34.66
N LEU A 4 -39.47 10.49 -33.39
CA LEU A 4 -38.79 11.45 -32.50
C LEU A 4 -37.58 10.86 -31.75
N LEU A 5 -36.98 9.78 -32.26
CA LEU A 5 -35.79 9.15 -31.67
C LEU A 5 -34.66 9.10 -32.71
N SER A 6 -33.98 10.23 -32.92
CA SER A 6 -32.74 10.23 -33.72
C SER A 6 -31.72 11.30 -33.33
N SER A 7 -31.81 11.87 -32.13
CA SER A 7 -30.74 12.73 -31.60
C SER A 7 -30.04 12.06 -30.43
N PRO A 8 -28.73 11.78 -30.53
CA PRO A 8 -27.93 11.25 -29.41
C PRO A 8 -28.05 12.09 -28.13
N ALA A 9 -28.25 13.40 -28.28
CA ALA A 9 -28.42 14.32 -27.16
C ALA A 9 -29.70 14.08 -26.35
N ALA A 10 -30.78 13.61 -27.00
CA ALA A 10 -32.05 13.34 -26.32
C ALA A 10 -31.98 12.06 -25.47
N VAL A 11 -31.21 11.06 -25.89
CA VAL A 11 -31.00 9.80 -25.15
C VAL A 11 -30.13 10.04 -23.90
N ILE A 12 -29.12 10.91 -24.01
CA ILE A 12 -28.24 11.28 -22.89
C ILE A 12 -28.99 12.09 -21.81
N ALA A 13 -29.89 12.98 -22.20
CA ALA A 13 -30.69 13.77 -21.26
C ALA A 13 -31.63 12.91 -20.41
N ILE A 14 -32.20 11.84 -20.99
CA ILE A 14 -33.09 10.88 -20.30
C ILE A 14 -32.32 9.99 -19.31
N LEU A 15 -31.11 9.55 -19.68
CA LEU A 15 -30.27 8.71 -18.81
C LEU A 15 -29.67 9.46 -17.60
N LEU A 16 -29.65 10.80 -17.65
CA LEU A 16 -29.11 11.65 -16.58
C LEU A 16 -30.19 12.34 -15.72
N GLY A 17 -31.48 12.06 -15.95
CA GLY A 17 -32.58 12.60 -15.14
C GLY A 17 -32.75 14.14 -15.21
N LEU A 18 -32.26 14.78 -16.28
CA LEU A 18 -32.29 16.24 -16.42
C LEU A 18 -33.59 16.72 -17.09
N HIS A 19 -34.32 17.62 -16.43
CA HIS A 19 -35.48 18.31 -17.01
C HIS A 19 -35.08 19.22 -18.17
N ALA A 20 -35.88 19.21 -19.25
CA ALA A 20 -35.64 19.84 -20.55
C ALA A 20 -35.43 21.38 -20.56
N SER A 21 -35.49 22.06 -19.41
CA SER A 21 -35.45 23.52 -19.30
C SER A 21 -34.03 24.13 -19.18
N LYS A 22 -32.95 23.35 -19.21
CA LYS A 22 -31.56 23.86 -19.15
C LYS A 22 -30.75 23.75 -20.47
N ILE A 23 -31.41 23.51 -21.60
CA ILE A 23 -30.72 23.30 -22.89
C ILE A 23 -30.38 24.63 -23.61
N ALA A 24 -30.89 25.78 -23.18
CA ALA A 24 -30.66 27.05 -23.85
C ALA A 24 -29.67 27.95 -23.09
N GLN A 25 -28.37 27.73 -23.28
CA GLN A 25 -27.34 28.80 -23.29
C GLN A 25 -25.95 28.25 -23.71
N GLY A 26 -25.67 28.39 -25.02
CA GLY A 26 -24.36 28.70 -25.60
C GLY A 26 -23.15 27.82 -25.25
N PHE A 27 -22.88 26.80 -26.07
CA PHE A 27 -21.52 26.27 -26.23
C PHE A 27 -21.07 26.43 -27.69
N SER A 28 -19.88 27.02 -27.86
CA SER A 28 -19.23 27.31 -29.15
C SER A 28 -18.77 26.03 -29.86
N PRO A 29 -18.83 25.93 -31.21
CA PRO A 29 -18.72 24.65 -31.93
C PRO A 29 -17.31 24.03 -32.04
N ASN A 30 -16.24 24.67 -31.56
CA ASN A 30 -14.87 24.26 -31.92
C ASN A 30 -14.11 23.39 -30.90
N ALA A 31 -14.77 22.84 -29.86
CA ALA A 31 -14.10 22.00 -28.85
C ALA A 31 -14.27 20.48 -29.02
N ALA A 32 -15.02 20.01 -30.04
CA ALA A 32 -15.48 18.62 -30.11
C ALA A 32 -14.68 17.67 -31.02
N HIS A 33 -13.53 18.09 -31.58
CA HIS A 33 -12.81 17.26 -32.57
C HIS A 33 -11.46 16.67 -32.11
N HIS A 34 -11.05 16.86 -30.85
CA HIS A 34 -9.77 16.32 -30.36
C HIS A 34 -9.88 15.25 -29.26
N ILE A 35 -11.08 14.76 -28.97
CA ILE A 35 -11.33 13.74 -27.93
C ILE A 35 -12.10 12.56 -28.54
N LEU A 36 -11.56 11.91 -29.57
CA LEU A 36 -12.10 10.62 -30.05
C LEU A 36 -11.04 9.61 -30.49
N HIS A 37 -9.78 9.76 -30.06
CA HIS A 37 -8.75 8.75 -30.29
C HIS A 37 -7.97 8.43 -29.01
N SER A 38 -8.55 7.63 -28.12
CA SER A 38 -7.77 6.75 -27.22
C SER A 38 -8.58 5.79 -26.32
N ASN A 39 -9.90 5.66 -26.46
CA ASN A 39 -10.62 4.65 -25.67
C ASN A 39 -10.94 3.41 -26.49
N GLN A 40 -10.03 2.43 -26.44
CA GLN A 40 -10.37 1.03 -26.68
C GLN A 40 -11.25 0.54 -25.52
N TYR A 41 -12.55 0.76 -25.66
CA TYR A 41 -13.58 0.04 -24.91
C TYR A 41 -13.51 -1.45 -25.28
N ASN A 42 -13.13 -2.33 -24.35
CA ASN A 42 -13.25 -3.78 -24.54
C ASN A 42 -14.56 -4.27 -23.91
N ILE A 43 -15.57 -4.46 -24.76
CA ILE A 43 -16.89 -4.96 -24.41
C ILE A 43 -16.84 -6.50 -24.42
N LYS A 44 -16.25 -7.14 -23.41
CA LYS A 44 -16.35 -8.62 -23.26
C LYS A 44 -16.54 -9.16 -21.84
N SER A 45 -16.57 -8.33 -20.82
CA SER A 45 -17.03 -8.73 -19.49
C SER A 45 -17.80 -7.56 -18.90
N GLY A 46 -19.07 -7.77 -18.55
CA GLY A 46 -19.97 -6.73 -18.05
C GLY A 46 -19.63 -6.23 -16.64
N ALA A 47 -18.37 -5.90 -16.37
CA ALA A 47 -17.89 -5.35 -15.12
C ALA A 47 -17.35 -3.93 -15.35
N ILE A 48 -18.12 -2.94 -14.90
CA ILE A 48 -17.65 -1.56 -14.78
C ILE A 48 -16.72 -1.54 -13.56
N GLN A 49 -15.43 -1.28 -13.76
CA GLN A 49 -14.50 -1.01 -12.68
C GLN A 49 -14.92 0.31 -12.01
N PRO A 50 -15.14 0.36 -10.68
CA PRO A 50 -15.60 1.55 -9.99
C PRO A 50 -14.40 2.47 -9.73
N HIS A 51 -13.79 2.99 -10.78
CA HIS A 51 -12.99 4.19 -10.68
C HIS A 51 -13.58 5.21 -11.63
N THR A 52 -13.73 6.44 -11.13
CA THR A 52 -14.23 7.62 -11.85
C THR A 52 -15.72 7.96 -11.65
N ILE A 53 -16.18 8.07 -10.40
CA ILE A 53 -17.02 9.20 -9.97
C ILE A 53 -16.62 9.59 -8.54
N ALA A 54 -15.62 10.47 -8.41
CA ALA A 54 -15.40 11.26 -7.20
C ALA A 54 -15.02 12.68 -7.63
N GLY A 55 -16.00 13.58 -7.50
CA GLY A 55 -15.90 14.97 -7.89
C GLY A 55 -14.94 15.78 -7.02
N LEU A 56 -14.64 16.97 -7.53
CA LEU A 56 -13.92 18.09 -6.94
C LEU A 56 -13.93 18.08 -5.39
N PHE A 57 -12.73 18.19 -4.80
CA PHE A 57 -12.40 18.31 -3.35
C PHE A 57 -11.96 17.05 -2.59
N GLY A 58 -11.72 15.92 -3.24
CA GLY A 58 -10.91 14.83 -2.69
C GLY A 58 -9.49 14.86 -3.26
N ARG A 59 -8.45 14.93 -2.44
CA ARG A 59 -7.06 14.70 -2.90
C ARG A 59 -6.99 13.26 -3.40
N LYS A 60 -7.14 13.04 -4.71
CA LYS A 60 -6.88 11.75 -5.35
C LYS A 60 -5.41 11.43 -5.07
N MET A 61 -5.12 10.29 -4.47
CA MET A 61 -3.74 9.81 -4.42
C MET A 61 -3.23 9.76 -5.87
N PRO A 62 -2.01 10.27 -6.14
CA PRO A 62 -1.42 10.10 -7.45
C PRO A 62 -1.44 8.60 -7.81
N ASP A 63 -1.74 8.29 -9.07
CA ASP A 63 -1.74 6.91 -9.52
C ASP A 63 -0.36 6.31 -9.20
N PRO A 64 -0.31 5.09 -8.62
CA PRO A 64 0.92 4.55 -8.07
C PRO A 64 1.97 4.37 -9.16
N ASP A 65 3.23 4.68 -8.83
CA ASP A 65 4.33 4.54 -9.78
C ASP A 65 4.40 3.08 -10.26
N PRO A 66 4.39 2.80 -11.57
CA PRO A 66 4.36 1.43 -12.10
C PRO A 66 5.59 0.59 -11.74
N SER A 67 6.67 1.22 -11.23
CA SER A 67 7.87 0.53 -10.76
C SER A 67 7.80 0.05 -9.30
N THR A 68 6.75 0.41 -8.54
CA THR A 68 6.59 -0.07 -7.17
C THR A 68 6.21 -1.55 -7.10
N ASN A 69 6.70 -2.23 -6.05
CA ASN A 69 6.35 -3.62 -5.74
C ASN A 69 5.23 -3.75 -4.68
N VAL A 70 4.78 -2.64 -4.10
CA VAL A 70 3.65 -2.64 -3.17
C VAL A 70 2.34 -2.89 -3.92
N VAL A 71 1.37 -3.48 -3.22
CA VAL A 71 0.02 -3.66 -3.73
C VAL A 71 -0.96 -2.74 -3.00
N PHE A 72 -2.07 -2.44 -3.65
CA PHE A 72 -3.13 -1.57 -3.12
C PHE A 72 -4.39 -2.34 -2.71
N GLU A 73 -4.33 -3.67 -2.80
CA GLU A 73 -5.32 -4.60 -2.30
C GLU A 73 -4.60 -5.64 -1.44
N MET A 74 -5.16 -5.94 -0.28
CA MET A 74 -4.60 -6.92 0.64
C MET A 74 -4.97 -8.33 0.18
N ASP A 75 -4.00 -9.23 0.10
CA ASP A 75 -4.21 -10.66 -0.20
C ASP A 75 -5.07 -11.33 0.89
N GLY A 76 -4.71 -11.16 2.17
CA GLY A 76 -5.48 -11.69 3.29
C GLY A 76 -5.44 -13.21 3.46
N SER A 77 -4.62 -13.93 2.68
CA SER A 77 -4.46 -15.39 2.73
C SER A 77 -4.09 -15.97 4.10
N LYS A 78 -3.52 -15.14 5.00
CA LYS A 78 -3.12 -15.51 6.37
C LYS A 78 -3.74 -14.59 7.43
N SER A 79 -4.87 -13.95 7.13
CA SER A 79 -5.62 -13.19 8.13
C SER A 79 -6.16 -14.12 9.23
N ARG A 80 -6.17 -13.61 10.47
CA ARG A 80 -6.67 -14.28 11.67
C ARG A 80 -7.50 -13.31 12.50
N SER A 81 -8.25 -13.83 13.47
CA SER A 81 -9.00 -12.98 14.41
C SER A 81 -8.06 -12.21 15.33
N ASP A 82 -8.54 -11.10 15.89
CA ASP A 82 -7.74 -10.33 16.85
C ASP A 82 -7.48 -11.11 18.15
N ASP A 83 -8.42 -11.97 18.57
CA ASP A 83 -8.23 -12.87 19.72
C ASP A 83 -7.11 -13.89 19.45
N ASP A 84 -7.04 -14.47 18.24
CA ASP A 84 -5.94 -15.38 17.86
C ASP A 84 -4.60 -14.66 17.92
N TRP A 85 -4.55 -13.41 17.43
CA TRP A 85 -3.35 -12.59 17.49
C TRP A 85 -2.95 -12.24 18.91
N TYR A 86 -3.91 -11.86 19.75
CA TYR A 86 -3.66 -11.52 21.15
C TYR A 86 -3.07 -12.70 21.92
N ASN A 87 -3.53 -13.92 21.63
CA ASN A 87 -3.06 -15.14 22.30
C ASN A 87 -1.75 -15.70 21.72
N THR A 88 -1.37 -15.33 20.48
CA THR A 88 -0.18 -15.88 19.81
C THR A 88 1.03 -14.95 19.87
N LEU A 89 0.81 -13.63 19.78
CA LEU A 89 1.88 -12.64 19.70
C LEU A 89 2.40 -12.26 21.09
N ARG A 90 3.68 -11.88 21.17
CA ARG A 90 4.18 -11.21 22.38
C ARG A 90 3.45 -9.87 22.57
N PRO A 91 3.34 -9.33 23.80
CA PRO A 91 2.63 -8.08 24.05
C PRO A 91 3.12 -6.90 23.19
N VAL A 92 4.43 -6.77 23.00
CA VAL A 92 5.03 -5.71 22.16
C VAL A 92 4.74 -5.93 20.67
N GLU A 93 4.77 -7.19 20.21
CA GLU A 93 4.43 -7.56 18.84
C GLU A 93 2.96 -7.25 18.54
N TYR A 94 2.04 -7.59 19.45
CA TYR A 94 0.63 -7.25 19.30
C TYR A 94 0.43 -5.73 19.17
N LYS A 95 1.09 -4.94 20.02
CA LYS A 95 1.02 -3.47 19.95
C LYS A 95 1.53 -2.93 18.62
N VAL A 96 2.64 -3.43 18.11
CA VAL A 96 3.18 -2.99 16.81
C VAL A 96 2.31 -3.51 15.66
N LEU A 97 2.17 -4.83 15.52
CA LEU A 97 1.56 -5.50 14.37
C LEU A 97 0.06 -5.25 14.26
N ARG A 98 -0.68 -5.10 15.38
CA ARG A 98 -2.15 -5.02 15.39
C ARG A 98 -2.66 -3.66 15.83
N MET A 99 -2.02 -3.04 16.82
CA MET A 99 -2.39 -1.71 17.30
C MET A 99 -1.64 -0.57 16.59
N LYS A 100 -0.81 -0.88 15.59
CA LYS A 100 -0.06 0.08 14.76
C LYS A 100 0.92 0.94 15.57
N GLY A 101 1.48 0.35 16.62
CA GLY A 101 2.52 0.97 17.43
C GLY A 101 3.85 1.05 16.69
N THR A 102 4.73 1.93 17.16
CA THR A 102 6.09 2.09 16.64
C THR A 102 7.09 2.04 17.78
N GLU A 103 8.10 1.18 17.73
CA GLU A 103 9.23 1.26 18.66
C GLU A 103 10.02 2.57 18.50
N PRO A 104 10.72 3.06 19.56
CA PRO A 104 11.55 4.25 19.44
C PRO A 104 12.76 4.02 18.53
N ALA A 105 13.10 5.04 17.73
CA ALA A 105 14.25 5.03 16.82
C ALA A 105 15.55 4.60 17.53
N GLY A 106 16.31 3.70 16.90
CA GLY A 106 17.61 3.22 17.36
C GLY A 106 17.59 2.30 18.58
N GLN A 107 16.45 2.13 19.26
CA GLN A 107 16.41 1.31 20.49
C GLN A 107 16.43 -0.20 20.22
N THR A 108 16.15 -0.64 18.99
CA THR A 108 16.12 -2.07 18.68
C THR A 108 17.49 -2.66 18.37
N VAL A 109 18.50 -1.84 18.01
CA VAL A 109 19.86 -2.30 17.66
C VAL A 109 20.47 -3.18 18.74
N ALA A 110 20.51 -2.71 19.99
CA ALA A 110 21.04 -3.50 21.12
C ALA A 110 20.14 -4.68 21.54
N ASN A 111 18.98 -4.85 20.90
CA ASN A 111 17.94 -5.80 21.26
C ASN A 111 17.57 -6.71 20.07
N GLY A 112 18.58 -7.14 19.31
CA GLY A 112 18.38 -8.04 18.16
C GLY A 112 17.46 -7.48 17.07
N GLY A 113 17.34 -6.14 17.00
CA GLY A 113 16.64 -5.45 15.94
C GLY A 113 17.42 -5.48 14.63
N PHE A 114 16.82 -4.92 13.58
CA PHE A 114 17.30 -5.10 12.22
C PHE A 114 17.74 -3.80 11.55
N ASP A 115 17.97 -2.73 12.31
CA ASP A 115 18.37 -1.42 11.76
C ASP A 115 19.81 -1.47 11.20
N ASP A 116 20.77 -1.94 11.99
CA ASP A 116 22.18 -2.13 11.61
C ASP A 116 22.50 -3.56 11.12
N HIS A 117 21.47 -4.40 10.99
CA HIS A 117 21.63 -5.79 10.57
C HIS A 117 22.00 -5.89 9.08
N THR A 118 23.02 -6.70 8.77
CA THR A 118 23.64 -6.82 7.43
C THR A 118 23.80 -8.26 6.92
N GLU A 119 23.33 -9.26 7.66
CA GLU A 119 23.42 -10.67 7.23
C GLU A 119 22.57 -10.93 5.98
N LYS A 120 23.01 -11.90 5.16
CA LYS A 120 22.30 -12.35 3.96
C LYS A 120 21.14 -13.27 4.34
N GLY A 121 19.96 -12.96 3.81
CA GLY A 121 18.74 -13.71 4.09
C GLY A 121 17.47 -12.94 3.77
N THR A 122 16.36 -13.37 4.37
CA THR A 122 15.01 -12.88 4.13
C THR A 122 14.40 -12.33 5.41
N TYR A 123 13.81 -11.14 5.33
CA TYR A 123 12.97 -10.59 6.38
C TYR A 123 11.52 -11.02 6.15
N ILE A 124 10.98 -11.74 7.12
CA ILE A 124 9.63 -12.30 7.11
C ILE A 124 8.74 -11.55 8.08
N CYS A 125 7.42 -11.56 7.87
CA CYS A 125 6.46 -10.99 8.80
C CYS A 125 6.53 -11.71 10.16
N ALA A 126 6.74 -10.98 11.26
CA ALA A 126 6.79 -11.57 12.59
C ALA A 126 5.47 -12.24 13.02
N GLY A 127 4.34 -11.85 12.42
CA GLY A 127 3.03 -12.43 12.71
C GLY A 127 2.71 -13.71 11.93
N CYS A 128 2.98 -13.75 10.62
CA CYS A 128 2.52 -14.86 9.75
C CYS A 128 3.63 -15.55 8.94
N SER A 129 4.89 -15.17 9.17
CA SER A 129 6.09 -15.71 8.50
C SER A 129 6.12 -15.52 6.98
N THR A 130 5.24 -14.70 6.40
CA THR A 130 5.30 -14.39 4.96
C THR A 130 6.57 -13.60 4.63
N PRO A 131 7.34 -13.98 3.59
CA PRO A 131 8.48 -13.21 3.11
C PRO A 131 8.08 -11.80 2.68
N LEU A 132 8.76 -10.78 3.20
CA LEU A 132 8.46 -9.37 2.92
C LEU A 132 9.59 -8.69 2.14
N TYR A 133 10.84 -8.90 2.60
CA TYR A 133 12.03 -8.25 2.05
C TYR A 133 13.18 -9.23 1.98
N THR A 134 14.14 -8.98 1.09
CA THR A 134 15.44 -9.66 1.10
C THR A 134 16.51 -8.71 1.65
N SER A 135 17.63 -9.26 2.10
CA SER A 135 18.81 -8.47 2.49
C SER A 135 19.33 -7.55 1.39
N GLU A 136 19.08 -7.84 0.12
CA GLU A 136 19.46 -7.00 -1.03
C GLU A 136 18.60 -5.74 -1.14
N HIS A 137 17.37 -5.79 -0.64
CA HIS A 137 16.48 -4.63 -0.58
C HIS A 137 16.86 -3.66 0.53
N LYS A 138 17.70 -4.09 1.49
CA LYS A 138 18.04 -3.31 2.67
C LYS A 138 19.12 -2.28 2.35
N PHE A 139 19.01 -1.10 2.94
CA PHE A 139 20.04 -0.06 2.87
C PHE A 139 20.08 0.75 4.16
N ASP A 140 21.21 1.43 4.41
CA ASP A 140 21.32 2.39 5.51
C ASP A 140 20.68 3.71 5.08
N CYS A 141 19.61 4.10 5.77
CA CYS A 141 18.88 5.34 5.55
C CYS A 141 18.96 6.31 6.75
N GLY A 142 19.70 5.95 7.81
CA GLY A 142 19.92 6.78 8.98
C GLY A 142 18.67 7.16 9.78
N CYS A 143 17.52 6.51 9.59
CA CYS A 143 16.28 6.88 10.29
C CYS A 143 16.14 6.24 11.68
N GLY A 144 16.98 5.27 12.05
CA GLY A 144 16.89 4.54 13.31
C GLY A 144 15.93 3.33 13.28
N TRP A 145 15.50 2.92 12.09
CA TRP A 145 14.71 1.72 11.83
C TRP A 145 15.18 1.04 10.54
N PRO A 146 15.00 -0.29 10.41
CA PRO A 146 15.27 -1.01 9.17
C PRO A 146 14.67 -0.31 7.94
N GLY A 147 15.56 0.08 7.01
CA GLY A 147 15.21 0.71 5.74
C GLY A 147 15.30 -0.26 4.56
N PHE A 148 14.25 -0.33 3.74
CA PHE A 148 14.24 -1.09 2.49
C PHE A 148 13.84 -0.23 1.30
N TRP A 149 14.49 -0.39 0.16
CA TRP A 149 14.21 0.40 -1.05
C TRP A 149 13.14 -0.22 -1.95
N THR A 150 12.77 -1.47 -1.69
CA THR A 150 11.65 -2.17 -2.34
C THR A 150 11.22 -3.35 -1.45
N ASN A 151 10.16 -4.06 -1.84
CA ASN A 151 9.70 -5.29 -1.20
C ASN A 151 9.66 -6.47 -2.20
N ILE A 152 9.52 -7.69 -1.68
CA ILE A 152 9.15 -8.84 -2.49
C ILE A 152 7.77 -8.57 -3.11
N LYS A 153 7.67 -8.69 -4.43
CA LYS A 153 6.47 -8.34 -5.19
C LYS A 153 5.21 -8.99 -4.60
N GLY A 154 4.20 -8.17 -4.31
CA GLY A 154 2.92 -8.61 -3.74
C GLY A 154 2.90 -8.81 -2.22
N ALA A 155 4.06 -8.78 -1.54
CA ALA A 155 4.14 -9.08 -0.12
C ALA A 155 3.70 -7.93 0.80
N VAL A 156 3.77 -6.68 0.32
CA VAL A 156 3.48 -5.48 1.11
C VAL A 156 2.28 -4.75 0.53
N TYR A 157 1.28 -4.49 1.37
CA TYR A 157 0.08 -3.72 1.07
C TYR A 157 0.26 -2.29 1.58
N GLU A 158 0.00 -1.31 0.70
CA GLU A 158 0.05 0.13 1.03
C GLU A 158 -1.35 0.71 1.22
N LYS A 159 -1.50 1.55 2.24
CA LYS A 159 -2.72 2.30 2.51
C LYS A 159 -2.42 3.72 3.00
N LEU A 160 -3.19 4.69 2.53
CA LEU A 160 -3.14 6.05 3.06
C LEU A 160 -3.55 6.10 4.53
N ASP A 161 -2.73 6.76 5.35
CA ASP A 161 -3.09 7.07 6.74
C ASP A 161 -4.25 8.08 6.79
N LYS A 162 -4.93 8.12 7.93
CA LYS A 162 -6.05 9.06 8.18
C LYS A 162 -5.65 10.53 8.05
N ASP A 163 -4.37 10.85 8.25
CA ASP A 163 -3.84 12.20 8.08
C ASP A 163 -3.79 12.65 6.60
N GLY A 164 -3.84 11.70 5.66
CA GLY A 164 -3.81 11.96 4.23
C GLY A 164 -2.43 12.36 3.69
N PHE A 165 -1.36 12.14 4.47
CA PHE A 165 0.01 12.50 4.11
C PHE A 165 0.96 11.30 4.12
N ARG A 166 0.80 10.37 5.06
CA ARG A 166 1.67 9.20 5.19
C ARG A 166 1.00 7.97 4.58
N CYS A 167 1.82 7.07 4.06
CA CYS A 167 1.37 5.78 3.53
C CYS A 167 1.84 4.67 4.45
N GLU A 168 0.90 4.04 5.14
CA GLU A 168 1.12 2.86 5.95
C GLU A 168 1.45 1.68 5.05
N ILE A 169 2.46 0.90 5.43
CA ILE A 169 2.76 -0.40 4.83
C ILE A 169 2.42 -1.52 5.81
N MET A 170 1.74 -2.54 5.30
CA MET A 170 1.28 -3.71 6.03
C MET A 170 1.70 -4.99 5.30
N CYS A 171 1.77 -6.11 6.01
CA CYS A 171 1.88 -7.41 5.36
C CYS A 171 0.61 -7.68 4.55
N SER A 172 0.74 -7.92 3.24
CA SER A 172 -0.40 -8.20 2.37
C SER A 172 -1.13 -9.48 2.76
N ALA A 173 -0.43 -10.49 3.31
CA ALA A 173 -1.03 -11.77 3.66
C ALA A 173 -1.90 -11.72 4.94
N CYS A 174 -1.51 -10.96 5.98
CA CYS A 174 -2.22 -10.99 7.27
C CYS A 174 -2.70 -9.63 7.78
N GLY A 175 -2.33 -8.54 7.10
CA GLY A 175 -2.68 -7.17 7.48
C GLY A 175 -1.91 -6.61 8.68
N SER A 176 -0.81 -7.26 9.10
CA SER A 176 0.02 -6.73 10.18
C SER A 176 0.73 -5.44 9.78
N HIS A 177 0.69 -4.43 10.65
CA HIS A 177 1.42 -3.17 10.49
C HIS A 177 2.93 -3.43 10.46
N LEU A 178 3.60 -2.85 9.47
CA LEU A 178 5.05 -2.91 9.31
C LEU A 178 5.70 -1.55 9.61
N GLY A 179 5.09 -0.46 9.13
CA GLY A 179 5.60 0.89 9.26
C GLY A 179 5.05 1.79 8.16
N HIS A 180 5.92 2.60 7.54
CA HIS A 180 5.53 3.56 6.50
C HIS A 180 6.47 3.54 5.30
N VAL A 181 5.93 3.89 4.13
CA VAL A 181 6.72 4.12 2.92
C VAL A 181 6.79 5.62 2.60
N PHE A 182 8.00 6.06 2.25
CA PHE A 182 8.31 7.42 1.81
C PHE A 182 8.90 7.37 0.42
N ARG A 183 8.70 8.43 -0.38
CA ARG A 183 9.14 8.50 -1.78
C ARG A 183 9.78 9.85 -2.08
N GLY A 184 10.78 9.86 -2.95
CA GLY A 184 11.39 11.10 -3.46
C GLY A 184 12.29 11.83 -2.46
N GLU A 185 12.84 11.12 -1.48
CA GLU A 185 13.76 11.67 -0.47
C GLU A 185 15.21 11.80 -0.99
N GLY A 186 15.49 11.33 -2.21
CA GLY A 186 16.77 11.54 -2.88
C GLY A 186 17.85 10.51 -2.54
N PHE A 187 17.46 9.35 -1.98
CA PHE A 187 18.37 8.22 -1.81
C PHE A 187 18.85 7.69 -3.18
N ASN A 188 20.04 7.09 -3.23
CA ASN A 188 20.59 6.53 -4.47
C ASN A 188 20.11 5.09 -4.71
N ASN A 189 18.81 4.87 -4.61
CA ASN A 189 18.17 3.58 -4.84
C ASN A 189 17.36 3.61 -6.15
N PRO A 190 17.01 2.44 -6.73
CA PRO A 190 16.26 2.38 -7.97
C PRO A 190 14.91 3.13 -7.90
N PRO A 191 14.33 3.53 -9.04
CA PRO A 191 12.94 3.99 -9.10
C PRO A 191 12.00 2.99 -8.38
N PRO A 192 11.01 3.48 -7.63
CA PRO A 192 10.52 4.87 -7.59
C PRO A 192 11.12 5.73 -6.46
N ASN A 193 12.34 5.44 -6.00
CA ASN A 193 12.96 6.10 -4.86
C ASN A 193 12.19 5.92 -3.55
N GLU A 194 11.83 4.67 -3.28
CA GLU A 194 11.11 4.27 -2.07
C GLU A 194 12.04 4.10 -0.88
N ARG A 195 11.54 4.46 0.31
CA ARG A 195 12.11 4.08 1.59
C ARG A 195 11.00 3.52 2.46
N HIS A 196 10.99 2.19 2.59
CA HIS A 196 10.16 1.47 3.53
C HIS A 196 10.85 1.56 4.90
N CYS A 197 10.28 2.36 5.79
CA CYS A 197 10.72 2.52 7.16
C CYS A 197 9.95 1.51 8.01
N VAL A 198 10.61 0.40 8.39
CA VAL A 198 9.96 -0.78 8.95
C VAL A 198 10.34 -0.95 10.41
N ASN A 199 9.37 -1.23 11.27
CA ASN A 199 9.60 -1.63 12.65
C ASN A 199 10.34 -2.99 12.69
N SER A 200 11.49 -3.07 13.34
CA SER A 200 12.18 -4.32 13.69
C SER A 200 11.25 -5.31 14.39
N VAL A 201 10.35 -4.85 15.27
CA VAL A 201 9.39 -5.73 15.98
C VAL A 201 8.37 -6.37 15.03
N SER A 202 8.11 -5.75 13.88
CA SER A 202 7.13 -6.25 12.90
C SER A 202 7.67 -7.35 11.98
N ILE A 203 8.99 -7.57 12.00
CA ILE A 203 9.69 -8.51 11.14
C ILE A 203 10.54 -9.49 11.95
N ALA A 204 10.88 -10.60 11.31
CA ALA A 204 11.85 -11.58 11.78
C ALA A 204 12.80 -11.90 10.62
N PHE A 205 13.95 -12.50 10.89
CA PHE A 205 14.97 -12.77 9.89
C PHE A 205 15.26 -14.27 9.77
N LEU A 206 15.28 -14.76 8.54
CA LEU A 206 15.68 -16.11 8.17
C LEU A 206 16.98 -16.02 7.37
N PRO A 207 18.11 -16.55 7.88
CA PRO A 207 19.37 -16.54 7.16
C PRO A 207 19.29 -17.25 5.81
N GLU A 208 20.12 -16.82 4.85
CA GLU A 208 20.19 -17.45 3.53
C GLU A 208 20.60 -18.92 3.64
N GLY A 209 19.88 -19.79 2.92
CA GLY A 209 20.10 -21.24 2.94
C GLY A 209 19.42 -21.97 4.10
N GLU A 210 18.74 -21.26 5.00
CA GLU A 210 17.96 -21.86 6.08
C GLU A 210 16.46 -21.91 5.73
N GLU A 211 15.81 -23.04 6.03
CA GLU A 211 14.35 -23.23 5.88
C GLU A 211 13.67 -23.58 7.21
N ASP A 212 14.46 -23.87 8.26
CA ASP A 212 13.96 -24.28 9.56
C ASP A 212 13.49 -23.08 10.39
N GLU A 213 12.24 -23.12 10.86
CA GLU A 213 11.68 -22.09 11.75
C GLU A 213 12.49 -21.90 13.03
N SER A 214 13.20 -22.93 13.50
CA SER A 214 14.07 -22.84 14.68
C SER A 214 15.24 -21.86 14.50
N LYS A 215 15.57 -21.52 13.25
CA LYS A 215 16.64 -20.58 12.89
C LYS A 215 16.15 -19.14 12.72
N VAL A 216 14.84 -18.91 12.81
CA VAL A 216 14.27 -17.57 12.67
C VAL A 216 14.72 -16.69 13.84
N GLN A 217 15.44 -15.63 13.52
CA GLN A 217 15.89 -14.61 14.45
C GLN A 217 14.77 -13.57 14.63
N ARG A 218 14.46 -13.20 15.87
CA ARG A 218 13.42 -12.22 16.20
C ARG A 218 13.99 -11.05 16.99
N CYS A 219 13.43 -9.86 16.78
CA CYS A 219 13.71 -8.71 17.61
C CYS A 219 13.31 -8.98 19.06
N THR A 220 14.22 -8.77 20.01
CA THR A 220 13.98 -9.05 21.43
C THR A 220 13.46 -7.83 22.20
N TYR A 221 13.32 -6.68 21.54
CA TYR A 221 12.77 -5.46 22.13
C TYR A 221 11.40 -5.73 22.79
N ASN A 222 11.23 -5.28 24.03
CA ASN A 222 10.00 -5.43 24.80
C ASN A 222 9.60 -4.13 25.55
N GLY A 223 10.10 -2.99 25.07
CA GLY A 223 9.89 -1.68 25.68
C GLY A 223 8.56 -1.03 25.28
N GLN A 224 8.47 0.27 25.57
CA GLN A 224 7.33 1.09 25.19
C GLN A 224 7.31 1.36 23.69
N VAL A 225 6.11 1.34 23.09
CA VAL A 225 5.89 1.78 21.71
C VAL A 225 5.01 3.02 21.71
N TYR A 226 5.08 3.81 20.63
CA TYR A 226 4.25 4.99 20.43
C TYR A 226 3.02 4.65 19.58
N GLY A 227 1.89 5.29 19.84
CA GLY A 227 0.69 5.22 18.98
C GLY A 227 -0.23 4.00 19.17
N ALA A 228 0.16 3.03 20.01
CA ALA A 228 -0.62 1.85 20.38
C ALA A 228 -1.16 1.93 21.81
#